data_AF-A0A2K3JFM5-F1
#
_entry.id   AF-A0A2K3JFM5-F1
#
_cell.length_a   1.000
_cell.length_b   1.000
_cell.length_c   1.000
_cell.angle_alpha   90.00
_cell.angle_beta   90.00
_cell.angle_gamma   90.00
#
_symmetry.space_group_name_H-M   'P 1'
#
loop_
_entity.id
_entity.type
_entity.pdbx_description
1 polymer ?
#
loop_
_entity_poly.entity_id
_entity_poly.type
_entity_poly.pdbx_seq_one_letter_code
_entity_poly.pdbx_strand_id
1 'polypeptide(L)'
;MLMEYSRLKETELFSFFHFTEIGRRPQSSGMMEIYLKPGGFQEFIDVAMKVDRSEGVHEGILVLDRDWIGGPMTVNPFGKDLAKSFVEAVIHPEDKEKASSIVSTIWNLSEPKDDDQYVRDKSDKHEEQLQTLTSVYYGTEKCFSLDLKKSKLLVENIEDVGRSRLRIVISSLEK
;
A
#
# COMPACT_ATOMS: atom_id res chain seq x y z
N MET A 1 -4.18 11.59 -15.66
CA MET A 1 -2.77 11.71 -16.11
C MET A 1 -1.98 10.97 -15.06
N LEU A 2 -1.38 9.86 -15.47
CA LEU A 2 -0.67 8.96 -14.57
C LEU A 2 0.50 9.68 -13.89
N MET A 3 0.85 9.18 -12.70
CA MET A 3 2.10 9.54 -12.07
C MET A 3 3.26 9.06 -12.95
N GLU A 4 4.15 9.94 -13.35
CA GLU A 4 5.38 9.56 -14.05
C GLU A 4 6.35 8.91 -13.06
N TYR A 5 7.00 7.81 -13.45
CA TYR A 5 7.95 7.11 -12.60
C TYR A 5 9.14 7.98 -12.20
N SER A 6 9.58 8.88 -13.09
CA SER A 6 10.60 9.89 -12.79
C SER A 6 10.21 10.79 -11.62
N ARG A 7 8.98 11.32 -11.62
CA ARG A 7 8.42 12.14 -10.53
C ARG A 7 8.16 11.35 -9.26
N LEU A 8 7.76 10.08 -9.39
CA LEU A 8 7.58 9.21 -8.23
C LEU A 8 8.88 9.08 -7.42
N LYS A 9 10.05 9.03 -8.10
CA LYS A 9 11.37 9.01 -7.44
C LYS A 9 11.72 10.29 -6.66
N GLU A 10 11.00 11.39 -6.91
CA GLU A 10 11.18 12.65 -6.19
C GLU A 10 10.33 12.73 -4.93
N THR A 11 9.42 11.76 -4.71
CA THR A 11 8.55 11.73 -3.53
C THR A 11 9.31 11.32 -2.26
N GLU A 12 8.73 11.65 -1.10
CA GLU A 12 9.25 11.23 0.20
C GLU A 12 9.41 9.71 0.32
N LEU A 13 8.60 8.93 -0.40
CA LEU A 13 8.77 7.48 -0.46
C LEU A 13 10.20 7.10 -0.87
N PHE A 14 10.77 7.75 -1.88
CA PHE A 14 12.11 7.41 -2.37
C PHE A 14 13.22 8.05 -1.54
N SER A 15 13.06 9.32 -1.15
CA SER A 15 14.10 10.04 -0.42
C SER A 15 14.24 9.57 1.03
N PHE A 16 13.13 9.24 1.70
CA PHE A 16 13.14 8.79 3.10
C PHE A 16 13.50 7.30 3.24
N PHE A 17 12.90 6.43 2.43
CA PHE A 17 13.16 4.98 2.50
C PHE A 17 14.36 4.53 1.66
N HIS A 18 14.99 5.46 0.94
CA HIS A 18 16.14 5.20 0.07
C HIS A 18 15.90 4.07 -0.92
N PHE A 19 14.76 4.09 -1.62
CA PHE A 19 14.45 3.08 -2.62
C PHE A 19 15.44 3.14 -3.79
N THR A 20 15.99 1.99 -4.11
CA THR A 20 16.90 1.79 -5.24
C THR A 20 16.33 0.74 -6.17
N GLU A 21 16.54 0.98 -7.45
CA GLU A 21 16.15 0.03 -8.50
C GLU A 21 17.16 -1.12 -8.55
N ILE A 22 16.65 -2.34 -8.43
CA ILE A 22 17.47 -3.56 -8.47
C ILE A 22 17.32 -4.32 -9.79
N GLY A 23 16.36 -3.95 -10.62
CA GLY A 23 16.21 -4.52 -11.95
C GLY A 23 14.95 -4.06 -12.68
N ARG A 24 14.95 -4.31 -13.99
CA ARG A 24 13.79 -4.12 -14.87
C ARG A 24 13.53 -5.37 -15.69
N ARG A 25 12.25 -5.67 -15.93
CA ARG A 25 11.83 -6.78 -16.78
C ARG A 25 10.77 -6.32 -17.78
N PRO A 26 10.98 -6.50 -19.09
CA PRO A 26 9.93 -6.25 -20.06
C PRO A 26 8.79 -7.26 -19.88
N GLN A 27 7.56 -6.78 -19.99
CA GLN A 27 6.34 -7.58 -19.96
C GLN A 27 5.75 -7.68 -21.38
N SER A 28 5.00 -8.75 -21.68
CA SER A 28 4.47 -9.02 -23.02
C SER A 28 3.52 -7.94 -23.55
N SER A 29 2.94 -7.12 -22.67
CA SER A 29 2.03 -6.01 -23.00
C SER A 29 2.74 -4.73 -23.45
N GLY A 30 4.08 -4.73 -23.56
CA GLY A 30 4.85 -3.51 -23.80
C GLY A 30 5.06 -2.64 -22.56
N MET A 31 4.60 -3.13 -21.40
CA MET A 31 4.92 -2.58 -20.08
C MET A 31 6.32 -3.01 -19.64
N MET A 32 6.88 -2.25 -18.69
CA MET A 32 8.12 -2.56 -18.01
C MET A 32 7.82 -2.71 -16.52
N GLU A 33 8.20 -3.84 -15.94
CA GLU A 33 8.15 -4.05 -14.50
C GLU A 33 9.50 -3.69 -13.89
N ILE A 34 9.48 -2.82 -12.89
CA ILE A 34 10.67 -2.28 -12.21
C ILE A 34 10.64 -2.79 -10.77
N TYR A 35 11.70 -3.46 -10.34
CA TYR A 35 11.82 -3.98 -8.98
C TYR A 35 12.69 -3.04 -8.14
N LEU A 36 12.21 -2.77 -6.93
CA LEU A 36 12.76 -1.78 -6.02
C LEU A 36 13.04 -2.39 -4.66
N LYS A 37 14.12 -1.95 -4.02
CA LYS A 37 14.46 -2.29 -2.64
C LYS A 37 14.78 -1.03 -1.83
N PRO A 38 14.30 -0.95 -0.57
CA PRO A 38 14.64 0.16 0.31
C PRO A 38 16.10 0.07 0.78
N GLY A 39 16.60 1.14 1.41
CA GLY A 39 17.95 1.14 2.00
C GLY A 39 18.12 0.18 3.17
N GLY A 40 17.04 -0.15 3.89
CA GLY A 40 17.05 -1.07 5.05
C GLY A 40 15.83 -2.00 5.06
N PHE A 41 15.91 -3.10 5.83
CA PHE A 41 14.86 -4.12 5.93
C PHE A 41 14.49 -4.78 4.57
N GLN A 42 15.47 -4.90 3.68
CA GLN A 42 15.29 -5.40 2.32
C GLN A 42 14.76 -6.85 2.26
N GLU A 43 14.99 -7.63 3.31
CA GLU A 43 14.51 -9.01 3.43
C GLU A 43 13.00 -9.10 3.71
N PHE A 44 12.39 -8.01 4.23
CA PHE A 44 10.98 -7.95 4.60
C PHE A 44 10.12 -7.15 3.63
N ILE A 45 10.74 -6.41 2.70
CA ILE A 45 10.07 -5.44 1.84
C ILE A 45 10.40 -5.76 0.38
N ASP A 46 9.37 -6.05 -0.41
CA ASP A 46 9.47 -6.12 -1.87
C ASP A 46 8.59 -5.03 -2.49
N VAL A 47 9.12 -4.28 -3.45
CA VAL A 47 8.36 -3.28 -4.21
C VAL A 47 8.54 -3.50 -5.70
N ALA A 48 7.44 -3.43 -6.44
CA ALA A 48 7.44 -3.46 -7.89
C ALA A 48 6.54 -2.35 -8.46
N MET A 49 6.93 -1.81 -9.61
CA MET A 49 6.15 -0.84 -10.36
C MET A 49 6.00 -1.33 -11.80
N LYS A 50 4.79 -1.26 -12.36
CA LYS A 50 4.55 -1.48 -13.79
C LYS A 50 4.36 -0.13 -14.46
N VAL A 51 5.22 0.15 -15.44
CA VAL A 51 5.23 1.41 -16.17
C VAL A 51 5.07 1.18 -17.66
N ASP A 52 4.45 2.13 -18.35
CA ASP A 52 4.36 2.12 -19.81
C ASP A 52 5.60 2.76 -20.47
N ARG A 53 5.57 2.87 -21.80
CA ARG A 53 6.66 3.46 -22.60
C ARG A 53 6.86 4.96 -22.37
N SER A 54 5.85 5.65 -21.85
CA SER A 54 5.90 7.05 -21.44
C SER A 54 6.29 7.21 -19.95
N GLU A 55 6.74 6.14 -19.30
CA GLU A 55 7.04 6.09 -17.86
C GLU A 55 5.84 6.35 -16.96
N GLY A 56 4.61 6.26 -17.47
CA GLY A 56 3.39 6.35 -16.66
C GLY A 56 3.26 5.12 -15.77
N VAL A 57 3.08 5.31 -14.46
CA VAL A 57 2.89 4.23 -13.49
C VAL A 57 1.46 3.73 -13.58
N HIS A 58 1.30 2.49 -14.04
CA HIS A 58 0.01 1.79 -14.15
C HIS A 58 -0.31 0.95 -12.92
N GLU A 59 0.72 0.41 -12.28
CA GLU A 59 0.54 -0.39 -11.07
C GLU A 59 1.73 -0.23 -10.15
N GLY A 60 1.47 -0.04 -8.85
CA GLY A 60 2.46 -0.21 -7.80
C GLY A 60 2.06 -1.37 -6.90
N ILE A 61 3.05 -2.19 -6.56
CA ILE A 61 2.91 -3.31 -5.64
C ILE A 61 3.91 -3.13 -4.50
N LEU A 62 3.43 -3.09 -3.27
CA LEU A 62 4.21 -3.20 -2.05
C LEU A 62 3.87 -4.51 -1.38
N VAL A 63 4.89 -5.29 -1.03
CA VAL A 63 4.76 -6.53 -0.28
C VAL A 63 5.60 -6.43 0.99
N LEU A 64 4.97 -6.70 2.12
CA LEU A 64 5.58 -6.64 3.45
C LEU A 64 5.48 -7.99 4.15
N ASP A 65 6.54 -8.43 4.80
CA ASP A 65 6.54 -9.65 5.60
C ASP A 65 5.65 -9.50 6.85
N ARG A 66 4.82 -10.52 7.14
CA ARG A 66 3.86 -10.43 8.25
C ARG A 66 4.51 -10.44 9.61
N ASP A 67 5.52 -11.26 9.81
CA ASP A 67 6.18 -11.39 11.10
C ASP A 67 6.93 -10.10 11.45
N TRP A 68 7.31 -9.33 10.43
CA TRP A 68 7.97 -8.04 10.58
C TRP A 68 7.02 -6.85 10.78
N ILE A 69 5.87 -6.79 10.08
CA ILE A 69 4.90 -5.70 10.30
C ILE A 69 4.02 -5.89 11.53
N GLY A 70 3.91 -7.13 12.03
CA GLY A 70 3.17 -7.48 13.22
C GLY A 70 1.65 -7.57 13.02
N GLY A 71 0.95 -7.73 14.14
CA GLY A 71 -0.51 -7.83 14.23
C GLY A 71 -1.11 -6.78 15.16
N PRO A 72 -2.35 -6.99 15.67
CA PRO A 72 -3.06 -5.99 16.49
C PRO A 72 -2.28 -5.41 17.67
N MET A 73 -1.39 -6.21 18.28
CA MET A 73 -0.64 -5.84 19.48
C MET A 73 0.83 -5.49 19.20
N THR A 74 1.31 -5.66 17.97
CA THR A 74 2.75 -5.61 17.64
C THR A 74 3.02 -4.83 16.36
N VAL A 75 2.13 -3.91 16.00
CA VAL A 75 2.23 -3.13 14.75
C VAL A 75 3.57 -2.41 14.70
N ASN A 76 4.37 -2.74 13.70
CA ASN A 76 5.65 -2.09 13.47
C ASN A 76 5.43 -0.65 12.96
N PRO A 77 5.90 0.38 13.69
CA PRO A 77 5.73 1.78 13.28
C PRO A 77 6.31 2.08 11.90
N PHE A 78 7.41 1.42 11.54
CA PHE A 78 8.05 1.61 10.24
C PHE A 78 7.26 0.94 9.11
N GLY A 79 6.67 -0.24 9.37
CA GLY A 79 5.80 -0.92 8.42
C GLY A 79 4.56 -0.10 8.06
N LYS A 80 3.93 0.56 9.04
CA LYS A 80 2.78 1.44 8.79
C LYS A 80 3.19 2.74 8.10
N ASP A 81 4.33 3.33 8.47
CA ASP A 81 4.85 4.53 7.84
C ASP A 81 5.12 4.29 6.34
N LEU A 82 5.79 3.18 6.02
CA LEU A 82 6.04 2.77 4.65
C LEU A 82 4.75 2.52 3.88
N ALA A 83 3.81 1.77 4.45
CA ALA A 83 2.54 1.47 3.80
C ALA A 83 1.73 2.75 3.49
N LYS A 84 1.65 3.71 4.43
CA LYS A 84 0.94 4.97 4.18
C LYS A 84 1.63 5.80 3.09
N SER A 85 2.96 5.90 3.14
CA SER A 85 3.74 6.73 2.22
C SER A 85 3.72 6.14 0.81
N PHE A 86 3.67 4.80 0.71
CA PHE A 86 3.47 4.11 -0.54
C PHE A 86 2.11 4.43 -1.15
N VAL A 87 1.03 4.35 -0.37
CA VAL A 87 -0.32 4.67 -0.86
C VAL A 87 -0.38 6.13 -1.31
N GLU A 88 0.13 7.06 -0.51
CA GLU A 88 0.10 8.49 -0.81
C GLU A 88 0.90 8.87 -2.07
N ALA A 89 2.03 8.19 -2.30
CA ALA A 89 2.91 8.47 -3.44
C ALA A 89 2.37 7.89 -4.76
N VAL A 90 1.83 6.67 -4.73
CA VAL A 90 1.44 5.91 -5.94
C VAL A 90 0.01 6.20 -6.39
N ILE A 91 -0.89 6.56 -5.47
CA ILE A 91 -2.28 6.81 -5.81
C ILE A 91 -2.42 7.93 -6.84
N HIS A 92 -3.39 7.80 -7.75
CA HIS A 92 -3.62 8.80 -8.78
C HIS A 92 -3.91 10.16 -8.13
N PRO A 93 -3.35 11.29 -8.63
CA PRO A 93 -3.51 12.60 -8.00
C PRO A 93 -4.96 13.03 -7.73
N GLU A 94 -5.89 12.73 -8.65
CA GLU A 94 -7.34 13.00 -8.47
C GLU A 94 -7.99 12.21 -7.33
N ASP A 95 -7.41 11.09 -6.91
CA ASP A 95 -7.95 10.23 -5.86
C ASP A 95 -7.35 10.53 -4.47
N LYS A 96 -6.36 11.43 -4.37
CA LYS A 96 -5.65 11.74 -3.12
C LYS A 96 -6.56 12.18 -1.98
N GLU A 97 -7.54 13.03 -2.27
CA GLU A 97 -8.48 13.51 -1.25
C GLU A 97 -9.29 12.35 -0.65
N LYS A 98 -9.78 11.43 -1.48
CA LYS A 98 -10.52 10.24 -1.03
C LYS A 98 -9.62 9.20 -0.36
N ALA A 99 -8.37 9.08 -0.81
CA ALA A 99 -7.38 8.17 -0.23
C ALA A 99 -6.84 8.67 1.13
N SER A 100 -7.10 9.94 1.50
CA SER A 100 -6.62 10.51 2.77
C SER A 100 -7.12 9.74 4.00
N SER A 101 -8.35 9.22 3.97
CA SER A 101 -8.89 8.39 5.05
C SER A 101 -8.13 7.07 5.18
N ILE A 102 -7.76 6.45 4.06
CA ILE A 102 -6.93 5.23 4.03
C ILE A 102 -5.54 5.48 4.62
N VAL A 103 -4.87 6.55 4.17
CA VAL A 103 -3.54 6.95 4.65
C VAL A 103 -3.59 7.20 6.16
N SER A 104 -4.63 7.90 6.62
CA SER A 104 -4.84 8.20 8.05
C SER A 104 -5.14 6.94 8.86
N THR A 105 -5.95 6.01 8.34
CA THR A 105 -6.24 4.74 8.99
C THR A 105 -4.98 3.91 9.16
N ILE A 106 -4.15 3.76 8.11
CA ILE A 106 -2.88 3.03 8.19
C ILE A 106 -1.95 3.69 9.21
N TRP A 107 -1.85 5.02 9.21
CA TRP A 107 -0.98 5.74 10.14
C TRP A 107 -1.38 5.57 11.62
N ASN A 108 -2.69 5.60 11.86
CA ASN A 108 -3.26 5.54 13.21
C ASN A 108 -3.41 4.12 13.74
N LEU A 109 -3.00 3.09 12.99
CA LEU A 109 -2.84 1.74 13.52
C LEU A 109 -1.92 1.79 14.74
N SER A 110 -2.51 1.52 15.90
CA SER A 110 -1.87 1.55 17.21
C SER A 110 -2.43 0.38 18.02
N GLU A 111 -1.72 0.01 19.09
CA GLU A 111 -2.26 -0.90 20.10
C GLU A 111 -3.67 -0.44 20.49
N PRO A 112 -4.63 -1.38 20.67
CA PRO A 112 -5.96 -1.03 21.13
C PRO A 112 -5.81 -0.26 22.44
N LYS A 113 -6.07 1.05 22.38
CA LYS A 113 -6.35 1.80 23.59
C LYS A 113 -7.64 1.19 24.12
N ASP A 114 -7.63 0.79 25.39
CA ASP A 114 -8.86 0.61 26.16
C ASP A 114 -9.63 1.94 26.07
N ASP A 115 -10.42 2.10 25.02
CA ASP A 115 -11.30 3.22 24.85
C ASP A 115 -12.71 2.64 24.81
N ASP A 116 -13.42 2.99 25.85
CA ASP A 116 -14.67 2.44 26.29
C ASP A 116 -15.72 2.39 25.17
N GLN A 117 -16.53 1.33 25.27
CA GLN A 117 -17.91 1.23 24.83
C GLN A 117 -18.55 2.56 24.40
N TYR A 118 -18.51 2.87 23.10
CA TYR A 118 -19.52 3.73 22.49
C TYR A 118 -20.47 2.88 21.65
N VAL A 119 -21.70 2.80 22.13
CA VAL A 119 -22.88 2.26 21.48
C VAL A 119 -22.91 2.71 20.02
N ARG A 120 -22.63 1.80 19.10
CA ARG A 120 -22.72 2.03 17.65
C ARG A 120 -24.17 2.04 17.22
N ASP A 121 -24.76 3.23 17.26
CA ASP A 121 -26.00 3.51 16.55
C ASP A 121 -25.63 3.88 15.10
N LYS A 122 -25.91 2.96 14.16
CA LYS A 122 -25.69 3.05 12.70
C LYS A 122 -24.25 3.36 12.26
N SER A 123 -23.42 2.33 12.09
CA SER A 123 -22.14 2.47 11.38
C SER A 123 -22.37 3.00 9.96
N ASP A 124 -21.67 4.09 9.63
CA ASP A 124 -21.57 4.54 8.25
C ASP A 124 -20.81 3.47 7.45
N LYS A 125 -21.25 3.19 6.21
CA LYS A 125 -20.59 2.25 5.30
C LYS A 125 -19.10 2.58 5.13
N HIS A 126 -18.75 3.87 5.19
CA HIS A 126 -17.35 4.30 5.15
C HIS A 126 -16.55 3.80 6.36
N GLU A 127 -17.15 3.78 7.55
CA GLU A 127 -16.49 3.31 8.78
C GLU A 127 -16.24 1.80 8.76
N GLU A 128 -17.21 1.03 8.24
CA GLU A 128 -17.07 -0.42 8.04
C GLU A 128 -15.93 -0.77 7.06
N GLN A 129 -15.77 0.04 6.00
CA GLN A 129 -14.67 -0.11 5.06
C GLN A 129 -13.31 0.12 5.73
N LEU A 130 -13.18 1.17 6.56
CA LEU A 130 -11.93 1.45 7.27
C LEU A 130 -11.61 0.37 8.32
N GLN A 131 -12.63 -0.19 8.99
CA GLN A 131 -12.43 -1.33 9.88
C GLN A 131 -11.97 -2.58 9.16
N THR A 132 -12.49 -2.82 7.96
CA THR A 132 -12.04 -3.93 7.11
C THR A 132 -10.56 -3.74 6.75
N LEU A 133 -10.16 -2.54 6.32
CA LEU A 133 -8.74 -2.21 6.06
C LEU A 133 -7.85 -2.48 7.28
N THR A 134 -8.25 -2.00 8.46
CA THR A 134 -7.53 -2.25 9.72
C THR A 134 -7.39 -3.74 9.99
N SER A 135 -8.47 -4.50 9.86
CA SER A 135 -8.49 -5.95 10.08
C SER A 135 -7.57 -6.69 9.10
N VAL A 136 -7.52 -6.27 7.84
CA VAL A 136 -6.60 -6.84 6.85
C VAL A 136 -5.16 -6.52 7.20
N TYR A 137 -4.85 -5.29 7.59
CA TYR A 137 -3.50 -4.92 8.02
C TYR A 137 -3.06 -5.76 9.23
N TYR A 138 -3.95 -5.98 10.19
CA TYR A 138 -3.71 -6.82 11.36
C TYR A 138 -3.66 -8.32 11.07
N GLY A 139 -3.98 -8.75 9.85
CA GLY A 139 -3.96 -10.16 9.48
C GLY A 139 -5.21 -10.94 9.90
N THR A 140 -6.25 -10.28 10.41
CA THR A 140 -7.50 -10.93 10.85
C THR A 140 -8.54 -11.06 9.74
N GLU A 141 -8.43 -10.24 8.69
CA GLU A 141 -9.24 -10.33 7.47
C GLU A 141 -8.37 -10.61 6.26
N LYS A 142 -8.90 -11.29 5.24
CA LYS A 142 -8.07 -11.69 4.10
C LYS A 142 -7.78 -10.54 3.12
N CYS A 143 -8.77 -9.70 2.86
CA CYS A 143 -8.72 -8.78 1.72
C CYS A 143 -9.61 -7.55 1.94
N PHE A 144 -9.13 -6.41 1.48
CA PHE A 144 -9.82 -5.13 1.40
C PHE A 144 -9.61 -4.58 -0.02
N SER A 145 -10.69 -4.12 -0.64
CA SER A 145 -10.65 -3.51 -1.98
C SER A 145 -11.47 -2.23 -1.98
N LEU A 146 -10.90 -1.19 -2.59
CA LEU A 146 -11.56 0.10 -2.78
C LEU A 146 -11.36 0.58 -4.22
N ASP A 147 -12.46 0.68 -4.95
CA ASP A 147 -12.47 1.31 -6.27
C ASP A 147 -12.64 2.82 -6.07
N LEU A 148 -11.68 3.59 -6.59
CA LEU A 148 -11.70 5.04 -6.60
C LEU A 148 -12.05 5.53 -8.01
N LYS A 149 -11.90 6.82 -8.28
CA LYS A 149 -12.30 7.38 -9.57
C LYS A 149 -11.33 6.98 -10.69
N LYS A 150 -10.03 6.97 -10.38
CA LYS A 150 -8.95 6.74 -11.36
C LYS A 150 -8.04 5.58 -10.99
N SER A 151 -8.20 5.03 -9.79
CA SER A 151 -7.37 3.97 -9.27
C SER A 151 -8.18 2.95 -8.50
N LYS A 152 -7.60 1.77 -8.31
CA LYS A 152 -8.10 0.73 -7.43
C LYS A 152 -7.03 0.42 -6.39
N LEU A 153 -7.40 0.46 -5.12
CA LEU A 153 -6.56 0.01 -4.02
C LEU A 153 -7.01 -1.39 -3.59
N LEU A 154 -6.07 -2.32 -3.54
CA LEU A 154 -6.25 -3.66 -3.01
C LEU A 154 -5.22 -3.88 -1.89
N VAL A 155 -5.69 -4.32 -0.73
CA VAL A 155 -4.84 -4.72 0.39
C VAL A 155 -5.23 -6.13 0.75
N GLU A 156 -4.29 -7.06 0.80
CA GLU A 156 -4.61 -8.46 1.05
C GLU A 156 -3.47 -9.21 1.73
N ASN A 157 -3.85 -10.23 2.49
CA ASN A 157 -2.94 -11.18 3.11
C ASN A 157 -2.75 -12.35 2.16
N ILE A 158 -1.51 -12.55 1.73
CA ILE A 158 -1.11 -13.61 0.78
C ILE A 158 -0.11 -14.55 1.42
N GLU A 159 -0.01 -15.75 0.86
CA GLU A 159 1.11 -16.66 1.07
C GLU A 159 1.99 -16.61 -0.18
N ASP A 160 3.27 -16.31 0.02
CA ASP A 160 4.26 -16.18 -1.04
C ASP A 160 5.50 -17.00 -0.67
N VAL A 161 5.75 -18.07 -1.41
CA VAL A 161 6.84 -19.04 -1.15
C VAL A 161 6.86 -19.53 0.32
N GLY A 162 5.68 -19.82 0.87
CA GLY A 162 5.52 -20.32 2.25
C GLY A 162 5.65 -19.26 3.34
N ARG A 163 5.69 -17.97 2.98
CA ARG A 163 5.68 -16.85 3.93
C ARG A 163 4.37 -16.08 3.88
N SER A 164 3.85 -15.73 5.06
CA SER A 164 2.70 -14.83 5.18
C SER A 164 3.12 -13.39 4.91
N ARG A 165 2.44 -12.71 3.99
CA ARG A 165 2.79 -11.35 3.56
C ARG A 165 1.58 -10.45 3.38
N LEU A 166 1.75 -9.15 3.61
CA LEU A 166 0.77 -8.11 3.25
C LEU A 166 1.10 -7.63 1.86
N ARG A 167 0.16 -7.70 0.94
CA ARG A 167 0.28 -7.11 -0.38
C ARG A 167 -0.65 -5.91 -0.49
N ILE A 168 -0.08 -4.76 -0.86
CA ILE A 168 -0.80 -3.53 -1.19
C ILE A 168 -0.58 -3.29 -2.68
N VAL A 169 -1.66 -3.28 -3.46
CA VAL A 169 -1.64 -3.01 -4.91
C VAL A 169 -2.45 -1.76 -5.19
N ILE A 170 -1.87 -0.85 -5.96
CA ILE A 170 -2.57 0.31 -6.52
C ILE A 170 -2.48 0.20 -8.02
N SER A 171 -3.61 0.00 -8.68
CA SER A 171 -3.69 -0.11 -10.13
C SER A 171 -4.46 1.08 -10.70
N SER A 172 -3.99 1.64 -11.80
CA SER A 172 -4.70 2.64 -12.60
C SER A 172 -5.93 2.02 -13.26
N LEU A 173 -7.02 2.79 -13.32
CA LEU A 173 -8.21 2.49 -14.13
C LEU A 173 -8.18 3.21 -15.49
N GLU A 174 -7.19 4.08 -15.71
CA GLU A 174 -6.93 4.70 -17.00
C GLU A 174 -6.23 3.67 -17.93
N LYS A 175 -6.64 3.63 -19.20
CA LYS A 175 -6.09 2.71 -20.22
C LYS A 175 -4.88 3.29 -20.91
#